data_AF-A0A6I7NEK9-F1
#
_entry.id   AF-A0A6I7NEK9-F1
#
_cell.length_a   1.000
_cell.length_b   1.000
_cell.length_c   1.000
_cell.angle_alpha   90.00
_cell.angle_beta   90.00
_cell.angle_gamma   90.00
#
_symmetry.space_group_name_H-M   'P 1'
#
loop_
_entity.id
_entity.type
_entity.pdbx_description
1 polymer ?
#
loop_
_entity_poly.entity_id
_entity_poly.type
_entity_poly.pdbx_seq_one_letter_code
_entity_poly.pdbx_strand_id
1 'polypeptide(L)'
;MESIVSRLATELAVRPQQVSATISLLDEGASVPFIARYRKEVTGSLDDTQLRQLEERLRYLRELEDRRSTILDSISEQGKL
;
A
#
# COMPACT_ATOMS: atom_id res chain seq x y z
N MET A 1 -8.19 -13.84 -0.04
CA MET A 1 -6.97 -13.17 -0.52
C MET A 1 -6.62 -12.13 0.52
N GLU A 2 -5.37 -12.08 0.98
CA GLU A 2 -4.97 -11.09 1.98
C GLU A 2 -4.97 -9.69 1.34
N SER A 3 -5.48 -8.68 2.05
CA SER A 3 -5.52 -7.30 1.52
C SER A 3 -4.11 -6.70 1.45
N ILE A 4 -3.91 -5.72 0.56
CA ILE A 4 -2.64 -4.96 0.48
C ILE A 4 -2.23 -4.44 1.86
N VAL A 5 -3.19 -3.93 2.65
CA VAL A 5 -2.95 -3.43 4.00
C VAL A 5 -2.37 -4.51 4.93
N SER A 6 -2.99 -5.69 4.95
CA SER A 6 -2.55 -6.78 5.83
C SER A 6 -1.18 -7.32 5.41
N ARG A 7 -0.95 -7.42 4.11
CA ARG A 7 0.35 -7.83 3.56
C ARG A 7 1.46 -6.84 3.91
N LEU A 8 1.25 -5.54 3.71
CA LEU A 8 2.21 -4.50 4.08
C LEU A 8 2.48 -4.45 5.58
N ALA A 9 1.44 -4.61 6.40
CA ALA A 9 1.58 -4.65 7.86
C ALA A 9 2.50 -5.80 8.30
N THR A 10 2.33 -6.97 7.68
CA THR A 10 3.17 -8.14 7.92
C THR A 10 4.61 -7.93 7.40
N GLU A 11 4.77 -7.47 6.15
CA GLU A 11 6.08 -7.26 5.52
C GLU A 11 6.95 -6.24 6.27
N LEU A 12 6.34 -5.19 6.82
CA LEU A 12 7.04 -4.10 7.49
C LEU A 12 7.02 -4.21 9.03
N ALA A 13 6.40 -5.26 9.58
CA ALA A 13 6.20 -5.45 11.01
C ALA A 13 5.57 -4.23 11.72
N VAL A 14 4.53 -3.65 11.12
CA VAL A 14 3.78 -2.50 11.65
C VAL A 14 2.29 -2.83 11.77
N ARG A 15 1.52 -1.99 12.45
CA ARG A 15 0.09 -2.23 12.62
C ARG A 15 -0.69 -1.89 11.34
N PRO A 16 -1.74 -2.66 10.96
CA PRO A 16 -2.59 -2.36 9.81
C PRO A 16 -3.17 -0.94 9.78
N GLN A 17 -3.46 -0.37 10.95
CA GLN A 17 -3.95 1.01 11.07
C GLN A 17 -2.89 2.04 10.62
N GLN A 18 -1.61 1.80 10.92
CA GLN A 18 -0.51 2.67 10.49
C GLN A 18 -0.32 2.62 8.98
N VAL A 19 -0.49 1.43 8.40
CA VAL A 19 -0.46 1.25 6.95
C VAL A 19 -1.62 1.99 6.29
N SER A 20 -2.85 1.77 6.77
CA SER A 20 -4.05 2.40 6.21
C SER A 20 -3.99 3.92 6.27
N ALA A 21 -3.52 4.47 7.39
CA ALA A 21 -3.32 5.91 7.56
C ALA A 21 -2.27 6.46 6.58
N THR A 22 -1.14 5.76 6.43
CA THR A 22 -0.09 6.16 5.49
C THR A 22 -0.57 6.10 4.04
N ILE A 23 -1.27 5.03 3.64
CA ILE A 23 -1.84 4.89 2.30
C ILE A 23 -2.79 6.06 2.00
N SER A 24 -3.68 6.40 2.95
CA SER A 24 -4.63 7.51 2.77
C SER A 24 -3.91 8.82 2.50
N LEU A 25 -2.85 9.13 3.27
CA LEU A 25 -2.04 10.33 3.07
C LEU A 25 -1.30 10.34 1.72
N LEU A 26 -0.74 9.20 1.30
CA LEU A 26 -0.07 9.08 0.00
C LEU A 26 -1.06 9.26 -1.16
N ASP A 27 -2.28 8.71 -1.03
CA ASP A 27 -3.36 8.84 -2.02
C ASP A 27 -3.89 10.27 -2.11
N GLU A 28 -3.87 11.02 -1.00
CA GLU A 28 -4.13 12.46 -0.96
C GLU A 28 -2.98 13.31 -1.56
N GLY A 29 -1.88 12.67 -1.98
CA GLY A 29 -0.73 13.31 -2.62
C GLY A 29 0.33 13.82 -1.65
N ALA A 30 0.26 13.47 -0.36
CA ALA A 30 1.30 13.81 0.59
C ALA A 30 2.59 13.03 0.27
N SER A 31 3.74 13.70 0.32
CA SER A 31 5.04 13.05 0.11
C SER A 31 5.55 12.37 1.38
N VAL A 32 6.41 11.36 1.25
CA VAL A 32 7.06 10.71 2.41
C VAL A 32 7.76 11.71 3.34
N PRO A 33 8.60 12.66 2.86
CA PRO A 33 9.20 13.65 3.75
C PRO A 33 8.18 14.52 4.50
N PHE A 34 7.06 14.85 3.86
CA PHE A 34 5.98 15.60 4.49
C PHE A 34 5.29 14.78 5.58
N ILE A 35 4.96 13.51 5.30
CA ILE A 35 4.32 12.60 6.26
C ILE A 35 5.24 12.38 7.47
N ALA A 36 6.51 12.05 7.22
CA ALA A 36 7.52 11.82 8.25
C ALA A 36 7.70 13.02 9.18
N ARG A 37 7.53 14.25 8.66
CA ARG A 37 7.74 15.48 9.44
C ARG A 37 6.48 15.99 10.12
N TYR A 38 5.32 15.92 9.46
CA TYR A 38 4.11 16.65 9.86
C TYR A 38 2.91 15.75 10.19
N ARG A 39 3.00 14.43 9.95
CA ARG A 39 1.89 13.48 10.16
C ARG A 39 2.27 12.29 11.05
N LYS A 40 3.28 12.44 11.89
CA LYS A 40 3.77 11.38 12.80
C LYS A 40 2.66 10.76 13.64
N GLU A 41 1.82 11.57 14.28
CA GLU A 41 0.74 11.04 15.14
C GLU A 41 -0.28 10.21 14.35
N VAL A 42 -0.59 10.62 13.13
CA VAL A 42 -1.55 9.94 12.24
C VAL A 42 -1.03 8.57 11.80
N THR A 43 0.27 8.46 11.52
CA THR A 43 0.90 7.18 11.12
C THR A 43 1.38 6.33 12.31
N GLY A 44 1.21 6.80 13.55
CA GLY A 44 1.77 6.13 14.72
C GLY A 44 3.30 6.17 14.77
N SER A 45 3.88 7.27 14.30
CA SER A 45 5.30 7.61 14.30
C SER A 45 6.18 6.68 13.46
N LEU A 46 5.70 6.27 12.29
CA LEU A 46 6.56 5.62 11.29
C LEU A 46 7.70 6.56 10.90
N ASP A 47 8.91 6.01 10.82
CA ASP A 47 10.09 6.77 10.39
C ASP A 47 10.20 6.86 8.85
N ASP A 48 11.14 7.68 8.37
CA ASP A 48 11.35 7.90 6.93
C ASP A 48 11.67 6.59 6.17
N THR A 49 12.41 5.67 6.80
CA THR A 49 12.75 4.38 6.19
C THR A 49 11.50 3.52 6.02
N GLN A 50 10.69 3.39 7.07
CA GLN A 50 9.44 2.64 7.03
C GLN A 50 8.45 3.22 6.02
N LEU A 51 8.34 4.56 5.96
CA LEU A 51 7.46 5.24 5.02
C LEU A 51 7.89 5.03 3.56
N ARG A 52 9.19 5.08 3.25
CA ARG A 52 9.71 4.80 1.90
C ARG A 52 9.47 3.35 1.50
N GLN A 53 9.77 2.41 2.40
CA GLN A 53 9.53 0.98 2.14
C GLN A 53 8.04 0.72 1.90
N LEU A 54 7.16 1.35 2.69
CA LEU A 54 5.72 1.26 2.50
C LEU A 54 5.29 1.81 1.13
N GLU A 55 5.76 2.99 0.74
CA GLU A 55 5.42 3.60 -0.56
C GLU A 55 5.86 2.71 -1.74
N GLU A 56 7.08 2.18 -1.71
CA GLU A 56 7.60 1.29 -2.75
C GLU A 56 6.79 -0.01 -2.84
N ARG A 57 6.54 -0.65 -1.70
CA ARG A 57 5.79 -1.90 -1.65
C ARG A 57 4.32 -1.71 -2.03
N LEU A 58 3.71 -0.61 -1.61
CA LEU A 58 2.34 -0.25 -1.99
C LEU A 58 2.20 -0.14 -3.51
N ARG A 59 3.14 0.54 -4.16
CA ARG A 59 3.17 0.69 -5.62
C ARG A 59 3.25 -0.67 -6.32
N TYR A 60 4.23 -1.49 -5.93
CA TYR A 60 4.40 -2.84 -6.47
C TYR A 60 3.14 -3.70 -6.32
N LEU A 61 2.51 -3.68 -5.13
CA LEU A 61 1.33 -4.48 -4.87
C LEU A 61 0.11 -4.00 -5.67
N ARG A 62 -0.04 -2.69 -5.87
CA ARG A 62 -1.11 -2.14 -6.73
C ARG A 62 -0.91 -2.54 -8.19
N GLU A 63 0.30 -2.46 -8.72
CA GLU A 63 0.63 -2.91 -10.08
C GLU A 63 0.36 -4.42 -10.25
N LEU A 64 0.72 -5.22 -9.24
CA LEU A 64 0.45 -6.66 -9.25
C LEU A 64 -1.05 -6.99 -9.27
N GLU A 65 -1.86 -6.30 -8.45
CA GLU A 65 -3.31 -6.50 -8.43
C GLU A 65 -3.99 -6.01 -9.71
N ASP A 66 -3.54 -4.88 -10.28
CA ASP A 66 -4.03 -4.39 -11.58
C ASP A 66 -3.74 -5.39 -12.71
N ARG A 67 -2.50 -5.93 -12.73
CA ARG A 67 -2.13 -6.97 -13.69
C ARG A 67 -2.93 -8.25 -13.49
N ARG A 68 -3.18 -8.64 -12.23
CA ARG A 68 -4.02 -9.79 -11.90
C ARG A 68 -5.44 -9.60 -12.44
N SER A 69 -6.05 -8.44 -12.21
CA SER A 69 -7.40 -8.13 -12.74
C SER A 69 -7.43 -8.26 -14.25
N THR A 70 -6.49 -7.60 -14.94
CA THR A 70 -6.37 -7.64 -16.41
C THR A 70 -6.29 -9.08 -16.94
N ILE A 71 -5.52 -9.95 -16.28
CA ILE A 71 -5.40 -11.36 -16.66
C ILE A 71 -6.72 -12.11 -16.46
N LEU A 72 -7.37 -11.93 -15.31
CA LEU A 72 -8.64 -12.59 -15.01
C LEU A 72 -9.74 -12.15 -15.99
N ASP A 73 -9.81 -10.86 -16.29
CA ASP A 73 -10.77 -10.30 -17.24
C ASP A 73 -10.55 -10.90 -18.64
N SER A 74 -9.29 -10.97 -19.11
CA SER A 74 -8.96 -11.58 -20.39
C SER A 74 -9.30 -13.09 -20.48
N ILE A 75 -9.19 -13.82 -19.36
CA ILE A 75 -9.60 -15.24 -19.29
C ILE A 75 -11.13 -15.35 -19.29
N SER A 76 -11.81 -14.47 -18.56
CA SER A 76 -13.28 -14.41 -18.49
C SER A 76 -13.91 -14.07 -19.83
N GLU A 77 -13.34 -13.11 -20.58
CA GLU A 77 -13.77 -12.74 -21.93
C GLU A 77 -13.68 -13.92 -22.92
N GLN A 78 -12.76 -14.86 -22.68
CA GLN A 78 -12.66 -16.10 -23.46
C GLN A 78 -13.63 -17.20 -22.99
N GLY A 79 -14.40 -16.97 -21.93
CA GLY A 79 -15.30 -17.95 -21.31
C GLY A 79 -14.56 -19.10 -20.62
N LYS A 80 -13.31 -18.88 -20.19
CA LYS A 80 -12.43 -19.91 -19.62
C LYS A 80 -12.15 -19.73 -18.13
N LEU A 81 -12.91 -18.85 -17.47
CA LEU A 81 -12.78 -18.58 -16.04
C LEU A 81 -13.59 -19.58 -15.21
#